data_AF-A0AAN8EZQ5-F1
#
_entry.id   AF-A0AAN8EZQ5-F1
#
_cell.length_a   1.000
_cell.length_b   1.000
_cell.length_c   1.000
_cell.angle_alpha   90.00
_cell.angle_beta   90.00
_cell.angle_gamma   90.00
#
_symmetry.space_group_name_H-M   'P 1'
#
loop_
_entity.id
_entity.type
_entity.pdbx_description
1 polymer ?
#
loop_
_entity_poly.entity_id
_entity_poly.type
_entity_poly.pdbx_seq_one_letter_code
_entity_poly.pdbx_strand_id
1 'polypeptide(L)'
;MRVLILTLLVAVCVSATLVNTEGSKKSSRSFKDMISRAGKSIKTAFKKLGNAINQKMMNFKKKLSKYKNKILEKLHLTKEKREKLMQRLKFWKRKNVDKVQPTGDSIEEINLQVRGGDMFQGDMALSREQQDQVEADIAGTRSKRQAYNDKAYPGKRWYKGVYYFFDGSASTQVQSVFTKAAQQWMADTCIDFIPSRTAEDSIRVYMEDGCWSFVGRLGGTQNLSLGVGCESIGTAAHELGHAIGLFHTHSRHDRDLFITVDKNNIKPDWLDQFMLESPRTNNNYNITYDYGSLMHYGATSSSVDKGRLTMVPNDIQYTETLGSPFIGYYDLLMINRYYNCTDKCKGKEPKCQNNGFANPRNCKKCVCPSGYGGDLCEKRPTGCGGDLEASSTWKPFQDETGDRKAGGSPREDFVKCNYWIKAPKGLLLATMPSMTLRE
;
A
#
# COMPACT_ATOMS: atom_id res chain seq x y z
N MET A 1 6.99 32.83 -4.22
CA MET A 1 7.70 31.87 -5.11
C MET A 1 8.74 32.55 -6.00
N ARG A 2 8.43 33.71 -6.64
CA ARG A 2 9.39 34.43 -7.52
C ARG A 2 10.68 34.89 -6.82
N VAL A 3 10.63 35.31 -5.55
CA VAL A 3 11.82 35.76 -4.79
C VAL A 3 12.79 34.61 -4.44
N LEU A 4 12.26 33.39 -4.23
CA LEU A 4 13.05 32.18 -3.90
C LEU A 4 13.78 31.60 -5.12
N ILE A 5 13.21 31.75 -6.31
CA ILE A 5 13.85 31.34 -7.57
C ILE A 5 14.97 32.33 -7.94
N LEU A 6 14.76 33.63 -7.69
CA LEU A 6 15.77 34.68 -7.89
C LEU A 6 16.98 34.52 -6.96
N THR A 7 16.79 34.14 -5.69
CA THR A 7 17.92 33.91 -4.77
C THR A 7 18.72 32.64 -5.11
N LEU A 8 18.08 31.60 -5.65
CA LEU A 8 18.74 30.40 -6.14
C LEU A 8 19.54 30.65 -7.43
N LEU A 9 19.00 31.44 -8.37
CA LEU A 9 19.71 31.83 -9.60
C LEU A 9 20.94 32.69 -9.31
N VAL A 10 20.86 33.64 -8.36
CA VAL A 10 22.02 34.45 -7.95
C VAL A 10 23.11 33.59 -7.30
N ALA A 11 22.75 32.56 -6.53
CA ALA A 11 23.73 31.65 -5.93
C ALA A 11 24.46 30.77 -6.96
N VAL A 12 23.78 30.39 -8.05
CA VAL A 12 24.37 29.61 -9.16
C VAL A 12 25.24 30.50 -10.07
N CYS A 13 24.86 31.77 -10.30
CA CYS A 13 25.68 32.70 -11.10
C CYS A 13 27.00 33.10 -10.40
N VAL A 14 27.01 33.15 -9.06
CA VAL A 14 28.23 33.45 -8.27
C VAL A 14 29.19 32.27 -8.23
N SER A 15 28.72 31.03 -8.43
CA SER A 15 29.59 29.84 -8.46
C SER A 15 30.35 29.68 -9.77
N ALA A 16 29.85 30.23 -10.88
CA ALA A 16 30.56 30.22 -12.17
C ALA A 16 31.69 31.26 -12.26
N THR A 17 31.69 32.28 -11.40
CA THR A 17 32.69 33.39 -11.42
C THR A 17 33.83 33.22 -10.41
N LEU A 18 33.73 32.28 -9.46
CA LEU A 18 34.71 32.09 -8.38
C LEU A 18 35.73 30.95 -8.61
N VAL A 19 35.76 30.33 -9.79
CA VAL A 19 36.71 29.24 -10.10
C VAL A 19 38.13 29.74 -10.40
N ASN A 20 38.38 31.05 -10.43
CA ASN A 20 39.74 31.59 -10.50
C ASN A 20 39.91 32.71 -9.47
N THR A 21 40.33 32.35 -8.25
CA THR A 21 41.25 33.14 -7.42
C THR A 21 41.50 32.43 -6.09
N GLU A 22 42.76 32.11 -5.81
CA GLU A 22 43.22 31.62 -4.52
C GLU A 22 43.07 32.72 -3.46
N GLY A 23 42.14 32.51 -2.53
CA GLY A 23 42.11 33.28 -1.29
C GLY A 23 40.71 33.49 -0.71
N SER A 24 40.22 32.56 0.11
CA SER A 24 39.31 32.89 1.23
C SER A 24 38.92 31.67 2.10
N LYS A 25 39.65 31.43 3.19
CA LYS A 25 39.19 30.54 4.29
C LYS A 25 38.02 31.15 5.11
N LYS A 26 37.65 32.43 4.90
CA LYS A 26 36.51 33.11 5.56
C LYS A 26 35.18 32.95 4.81
N SER A 27 35.19 32.82 3.48
CA SER A 27 34.01 32.64 2.63
C SER A 27 33.31 31.30 2.85
N SER A 28 34.10 30.23 3.06
CA SER A 28 33.60 28.87 3.30
C SER A 28 32.70 28.76 4.55
N ARG A 29 32.95 29.56 5.60
CA ARG A 29 32.18 29.52 6.86
C ARG A 29 30.83 30.21 6.69
N SER A 30 30.82 31.36 6.01
CA SER A 30 29.61 32.11 5.66
C SER A 30 28.68 31.32 4.73
N PHE A 31 29.24 30.63 3.73
CA PHE A 31 28.49 29.77 2.82
C PHE A 31 27.90 28.53 3.53
N LYS A 32 28.67 27.87 4.41
CA LYS A 32 28.18 26.76 5.25
C LYS A 32 27.05 27.22 6.19
N ASP A 33 27.16 28.41 6.78
CA ASP A 33 26.11 28.99 7.61
C ASP A 33 24.85 29.34 6.80
N MET A 34 25.01 29.81 5.56
CA MET A 34 23.89 30.10 4.67
C MET A 34 23.15 28.82 4.24
N ILE A 35 23.87 27.75 3.89
CA ILE A 35 23.29 26.43 3.61
C ILE A 35 22.60 25.85 4.86
N SER A 36 23.21 25.98 6.03
CA SER A 36 22.63 25.55 7.31
C SER A 36 21.33 26.29 7.65
N ARG A 37 21.29 27.62 7.45
CA ARG A 37 20.09 28.44 7.63
C ARG A 37 19.00 28.09 6.61
N ALA A 38 19.36 27.87 5.34
CA ALA A 38 18.44 27.40 4.32
C ALA A 38 17.84 26.03 4.68
N GLY A 39 18.68 25.08 5.12
CA GLY A 39 18.25 23.76 5.60
C GLY A 39 17.31 23.84 6.81
N LYS A 40 17.60 24.70 7.80
CA LYS A 40 16.72 24.93 8.96
C LYS A 40 15.38 25.55 8.56
N SER A 41 15.39 26.52 7.65
CA SER A 41 14.17 27.16 7.13
C SER A 41 13.28 26.16 6.39
N ILE A 42 13.89 25.34 5.54
CA ILE A 42 13.22 24.25 4.82
C ILE A 42 12.63 23.23 5.80
N LYS A 43 13.39 22.77 6.79
CA LYS A 43 12.90 21.84 7.84
C LYS A 43 11.72 22.41 8.62
N THR A 44 11.76 23.71 8.93
CA THR A 44 10.67 24.40 9.63
C THR A 44 9.41 24.51 8.75
N ALA A 45 9.57 24.83 7.47
CA ALA A 45 8.47 24.86 6.51
C ALA A 45 7.78 23.49 6.39
N PHE A 46 8.57 22.41 6.37
CA PHE A 46 8.04 21.05 6.31
C PHE A 46 7.34 20.60 7.59
N LYS A 47 7.87 20.94 8.77
CA LYS A 47 7.16 20.69 10.05
C LYS A 47 5.81 21.41 10.10
N LYS A 48 5.76 22.66 9.60
CA LYS A 48 4.50 23.40 9.46
C LYS A 48 3.53 22.71 8.49
N LEU A 49 4.03 22.11 7.40
CA LEU A 49 3.21 21.38 6.45
C LEU A 49 2.62 20.09 7.05
N GLY A 50 3.42 19.29 7.76
CA GLY A 50 2.94 18.11 8.49
C GLY A 50 1.84 18.45 9.49
N ASN A 51 2.06 19.48 10.31
CA ASN A 51 1.05 19.99 11.24
C ASN A 51 -0.24 20.44 10.52
N ALA A 52 -0.13 21.06 9.35
CA ALA A 52 -1.28 21.49 8.56
C ALA A 52 -2.06 20.31 7.93
N ILE A 53 -1.37 19.22 7.55
CA ILE A 53 -2.01 17.98 7.09
C ILE A 53 -2.83 17.39 8.24
N ASN A 54 -2.22 17.24 9.43
CA ASN A 54 -2.91 16.73 10.62
C ASN A 54 -4.14 17.54 10.97
N GLN A 55 -4.02 18.87 11.02
CA GLN A 55 -5.17 19.72 11.34
C GLN A 55 -6.31 19.58 10.33
N LYS A 56 -6.01 19.48 9.02
CA LYS A 56 -7.02 19.29 7.98
C LYS A 56 -7.70 17.92 8.12
N MET A 57 -6.95 16.86 8.38
CA MET A 57 -7.50 15.51 8.53
C MET A 57 -8.33 15.37 9.82
N MET A 58 -7.89 15.94 10.95
CA MET A 58 -8.70 16.00 12.18
C MET A 58 -10.04 16.72 11.96
N ASN A 59 -10.03 17.85 11.23
CA ASN A 59 -11.26 18.56 10.87
C ASN A 59 -12.19 17.69 10.01
N PHE A 60 -11.63 16.91 9.09
CA PHE A 60 -12.40 15.96 8.29
C PHE A 60 -12.99 14.83 9.15
N LYS A 61 -12.21 14.22 10.04
CA LYS A 61 -12.71 13.20 10.99
C LYS A 61 -13.84 13.75 11.87
N LYS A 62 -13.73 15.01 12.32
CA LYS A 62 -14.80 15.71 13.05
C LYS A 62 -16.06 15.94 12.20
N LYS A 63 -15.93 16.08 10.88
CA LYS A 63 -17.11 16.07 9.98
C LYS A 63 -17.70 14.67 9.88
N LEU A 64 -16.88 13.64 9.70
CA LEU A 64 -17.32 12.23 9.61
C LEU A 64 -18.08 11.78 10.85
N SER A 65 -17.70 12.25 12.04
CA SER A 65 -18.40 11.90 13.29
C SER A 65 -19.88 12.34 13.30
N LYS A 66 -20.25 13.37 12.53
CA LYS A 66 -21.66 13.78 12.35
C LYS A 66 -22.48 12.74 11.59
N TYR A 67 -21.83 11.87 10.83
CA TYR A 67 -22.45 10.79 10.07
C TYR A 67 -22.35 9.42 10.75
N LYS A 68 -21.91 9.35 12.02
CA LYS A 68 -21.69 8.11 12.78
C LYS A 68 -22.85 7.13 12.68
N ASN A 69 -24.10 7.58 12.78
CA ASN A 69 -25.27 6.71 12.69
C ASN A 69 -25.43 6.08 11.30
N LYS A 70 -25.20 6.84 10.22
CA LYS A 70 -25.24 6.29 8.84
C LYS A 70 -24.12 5.29 8.60
N ILE A 71 -22.93 5.53 9.17
CA ILE A 71 -21.81 4.60 9.10
C ILE A 71 -22.16 3.30 9.84
N LEU A 72 -22.72 3.40 11.05
CA LEU A 72 -23.15 2.25 11.86
C LEU A 72 -24.24 1.41 11.19
N GLU A 73 -25.13 2.05 10.44
CA GLU A 73 -26.17 1.39 9.66
C GLU A 73 -25.57 0.59 8.50
N LYS A 74 -24.61 1.16 7.76
CA LYS A 74 -23.90 0.44 6.68
C LYS A 74 -23.07 -0.74 7.18
N LEU A 75 -22.61 -0.71 8.42
CA LEU A 75 -21.89 -1.82 9.07
C LEU A 75 -22.81 -2.79 9.83
N HIS A 76 -24.14 -2.61 9.75
CA HIS A 76 -25.07 -3.49 10.43
C HIS A 76 -25.15 -4.85 9.73
N LEU A 77 -24.98 -5.93 10.50
CA LEU A 77 -25.20 -7.29 10.04
C LEU A 77 -26.62 -7.72 10.38
N THR A 78 -27.34 -8.25 9.39
CA THR A 78 -28.63 -8.92 9.63
C THR A 78 -28.43 -10.14 10.53
N LYS A 79 -29.51 -10.60 11.18
CA LYS A 79 -29.49 -11.82 12.02
C LYS A 79 -28.91 -13.01 11.25
N GLU A 80 -29.37 -13.22 10.02
CA GLU A 80 -28.89 -14.30 9.14
C GLU A 80 -27.39 -14.18 8.82
N LYS A 81 -26.90 -12.98 8.46
CA LYS A 81 -25.47 -12.76 8.20
C LYS A 81 -24.64 -13.02 9.46
N ARG A 82 -25.15 -12.64 10.63
CA ARG A 82 -24.48 -12.90 11.91
C ARG A 82 -24.42 -14.39 12.22
N GLU A 83 -25.48 -15.16 11.99
CA GLU A 83 -25.47 -16.61 12.16
C GLU A 83 -24.47 -17.30 11.22
N LYS A 84 -24.44 -16.91 9.94
CA LYS A 84 -23.44 -17.38 8.96
C LYS A 84 -22.00 -17.04 9.36
N LEU A 85 -21.78 -15.84 9.90
CA LEU A 85 -20.49 -15.45 10.47
C LEU A 85 -20.08 -16.37 11.62
N MET A 86 -20.97 -16.59 12.59
CA MET A 86 -20.70 -17.48 13.73
C MET A 86 -20.43 -18.93 13.30
N GLN A 87 -21.08 -19.42 12.23
CA GLN A 87 -20.79 -20.75 11.69
C GLN A 87 -19.38 -20.84 11.11
N ARG A 88 -18.93 -19.84 10.33
CA ARG A 88 -17.55 -19.81 9.78
C ARG A 88 -16.51 -19.75 10.89
N LEU A 89 -16.75 -18.95 11.92
CA LEU A 89 -15.83 -18.80 13.05
C LEU A 89 -15.58 -20.10 13.82
N LYS A 90 -16.49 -21.09 13.78
CA LYS A 90 -16.26 -22.41 14.40
C LYS A 90 -15.08 -23.16 13.80
N PHE A 91 -14.75 -22.90 12.53
CA PHE A 91 -13.65 -23.55 11.83
C PHE A 91 -12.32 -22.80 11.98
N TRP A 92 -12.36 -21.56 12.49
CA TRP A 92 -11.15 -20.78 12.73
C TRP A 92 -10.45 -21.25 14.01
N LYS A 93 -9.17 -21.55 13.90
CA LYS A 93 -8.30 -21.84 15.03
C LYS A 93 -7.36 -20.66 15.24
N ARG A 94 -7.46 -20.03 16.40
CA ARG A 94 -6.57 -18.92 16.77
C ARG A 94 -5.13 -19.41 16.82
N LYS A 95 -4.24 -18.72 16.10
CA LYS A 95 -2.80 -18.90 16.25
C LYS A 95 -2.30 -18.13 17.48
N ASN A 96 -1.34 -18.70 18.19
CA ASN A 96 -0.57 -17.94 19.18
C ASN A 96 0.44 -17.07 18.44
N VAL A 97 0.45 -15.78 18.77
CA VAL A 97 1.45 -14.82 18.27
C VAL A 97 2.36 -14.52 19.45
N ASP A 98 3.55 -15.10 19.43
CA ASP A 98 4.46 -15.10 20.59
C ASP A 98 5.39 -13.88 20.61
N LYS A 99 5.46 -13.12 19.49
CA LYS A 99 6.27 -11.91 19.35
C LYS A 99 5.49 -10.84 18.60
N VAL A 100 5.35 -9.67 19.24
CA VAL A 100 4.75 -8.47 18.68
C VAL A 100 5.79 -7.35 18.81
N GLN A 101 6.05 -6.59 17.75
CA GLN A 101 6.98 -5.49 17.83
C GLN A 101 6.41 -4.36 18.71
N PRO A 102 7.24 -3.70 19.56
CA PRO A 102 6.77 -2.59 20.39
C PRO A 102 6.14 -1.45 19.57
N THR A 103 6.63 -1.23 18.36
CA THR A 103 6.16 -0.21 17.41
C THR A 103 4.86 -0.58 16.69
N GLY A 104 4.36 -1.81 16.83
CA GLY A 104 3.27 -2.36 16.02
C GLY A 104 3.78 -3.19 14.83
N ASP A 105 2.98 -4.17 14.42
CA ASP A 105 3.32 -5.11 13.35
C ASP A 105 2.63 -4.77 12.01
N SER A 106 1.63 -3.88 12.03
CA SER A 106 0.96 -3.34 10.84
C SER A 106 1.02 -1.81 10.76
N ILE A 107 0.81 -1.25 9.56
CA ILE A 107 0.74 0.20 9.32
C ILE A 107 -0.31 0.84 10.23
N GLU A 108 -1.48 0.21 10.36
CA GLU A 108 -2.56 0.74 11.20
C GLU A 108 -2.16 0.79 12.68
N GLU A 109 -1.43 -0.22 13.17
CA GLU A 109 -0.95 -0.25 14.55
C GLU A 109 0.11 0.83 14.80
N ILE A 110 1.09 0.95 13.91
CA ILE A 110 2.13 1.98 13.97
C ILE A 110 1.46 3.37 14.00
N ASN A 111 0.56 3.64 13.06
CA ASN A 111 -0.13 4.93 12.94
C ASN A 111 -1.07 5.21 14.10
N LEU A 112 -1.75 4.19 14.63
CA LEU A 112 -2.59 4.34 15.82
C LEU A 112 -1.74 4.78 17.02
N GLN A 113 -0.55 4.20 17.21
CA GLN A 113 0.32 4.54 18.34
C GLN A 113 0.83 5.98 18.27
N VAL A 114 1.22 6.46 17.07
CA VAL A 114 1.90 7.76 16.93
C VAL A 114 0.99 8.90 16.45
N ARG A 115 -0.17 8.60 15.85
CA ARG A 115 -1.13 9.59 15.31
C ARG A 115 -2.58 9.41 15.77
N GLY A 116 -2.91 8.42 16.60
CA GLY A 116 -4.28 8.24 17.12
C GLY A 116 -5.36 7.96 16.06
N GLY A 117 -4.99 7.58 14.84
CA GLY A 117 -5.93 7.32 13.74
C GLY A 117 -6.51 8.57 13.09
N ASP A 118 -5.72 9.64 12.99
CA ASP A 118 -6.17 10.90 12.40
C ASP A 118 -6.29 10.88 10.87
N MET A 119 -5.71 9.88 10.21
CA MET A 119 -5.75 9.72 8.76
C MET A 119 -7.02 9.00 8.31
N PHE A 120 -7.39 9.13 7.03
CA PHE A 120 -8.52 8.39 6.49
C PHE A 120 -8.10 6.95 6.25
N GLN A 121 -8.85 5.99 6.79
CA GLN A 121 -8.47 4.58 6.79
C GLN A 121 -7.01 4.40 7.21
N GLY A 122 -6.59 4.95 8.35
CA GLY A 122 -5.32 4.65 8.99
C GLY A 122 -4.10 5.40 8.44
N ASP A 123 -3.98 5.56 7.12
CA ASP A 123 -2.74 6.02 6.45
C ASP A 123 -2.97 6.87 5.19
N MET A 124 -4.22 7.13 4.77
CA MET A 124 -4.47 7.97 3.60
C MET A 124 -4.65 9.45 3.97
N ALA A 125 -3.74 10.28 3.48
CA ALA A 125 -3.86 11.73 3.48
C ALA A 125 -4.79 12.15 2.34
N LEU A 126 -6.09 12.33 2.60
CA LEU A 126 -7.00 12.74 1.53
C LEU A 126 -6.85 14.22 1.17
N SER A 127 -6.83 14.53 -0.12
CA SER A 127 -7.01 15.89 -0.63
C SER A 127 -8.42 16.41 -0.30
N ARG A 128 -8.61 17.74 -0.32
CA ARG A 128 -9.93 18.35 -0.05
C ARG A 128 -11.02 17.82 -0.97
N GLU A 129 -10.70 17.65 -2.25
CA GLU A 129 -11.62 17.09 -3.25
C GLU A 129 -12.05 15.67 -2.89
N GLN A 130 -11.12 14.82 -2.45
CA GLN A 130 -11.41 13.47 -1.98
C GLN A 130 -12.26 13.48 -0.71
N GLN A 131 -11.95 14.35 0.25
CA GLN A 131 -12.75 14.51 1.47
C GLN A 131 -14.20 14.92 1.18
N ASP A 132 -14.40 15.91 0.30
CA ASP A 132 -15.72 16.40 -0.08
C ASP A 132 -16.54 15.30 -0.80
N GLN A 133 -15.86 14.47 -1.60
CA GLN A 133 -16.49 13.36 -2.29
C GLN A 133 -16.92 12.23 -1.33
N VAL A 134 -16.07 11.87 -0.36
CA VAL A 134 -16.42 10.92 0.71
C VAL A 134 -17.60 11.44 1.52
N GLU A 135 -17.57 12.73 1.91
CA GLU A 135 -18.68 13.36 2.64
C GLU A 135 -19.99 13.30 1.84
N ALA A 136 -19.96 13.62 0.54
CA ALA A 136 -21.13 13.56 -0.34
C ALA A 136 -21.68 12.13 -0.48
N ASP A 137 -20.81 11.13 -0.58
CA ASP A 137 -21.18 9.72 -0.72
C ASP A 137 -21.84 9.17 0.56
N ILE A 138 -21.41 9.63 1.74
CA ILE A 138 -22.05 9.30 3.02
C ILE A 138 -23.37 10.03 3.20
N ALA A 139 -23.41 11.31 2.83
CA ALA A 139 -24.61 12.13 2.97
C ALA A 139 -25.76 11.65 2.06
N GLY A 140 -25.43 11.05 0.90
CA GLY A 140 -26.41 10.63 -0.10
C GLY A 140 -26.99 11.81 -0.90
N THR A 141 -26.34 12.97 -0.88
CA THR A 141 -26.90 14.28 -1.28
C THR A 141 -26.64 14.68 -2.74
N ARG A 142 -26.02 13.83 -3.57
CA ARG A 142 -25.78 14.15 -4.99
C ARG A 142 -26.46 13.17 -5.94
N SER A 143 -27.54 13.63 -6.56
CA SER A 143 -28.17 13.05 -7.76
C SER A 143 -27.86 13.95 -8.96
N LYS A 144 -27.50 13.31 -10.09
CA LYS A 144 -27.30 13.84 -11.46
C LYS A 144 -25.92 14.45 -11.82
N ARG A 145 -25.19 13.75 -12.70
CA ARG A 145 -24.49 14.30 -13.89
C ARG A 145 -24.50 13.28 -15.05
N GLN A 146 -24.93 13.71 -16.23
CA GLN A 146 -24.84 13.00 -17.52
C GLN A 146 -23.44 13.27 -18.15
N ALA A 147 -22.55 12.26 -18.23
CA ALA A 147 -21.19 12.26 -18.86
C ALA A 147 -20.07 13.16 -18.23
N TYR A 148 -18.73 12.89 -18.19
CA TYR A 148 -17.70 12.08 -18.93
C TYR A 148 -16.75 11.19 -18.06
N ASN A 149 -16.35 9.97 -18.50
CA ASN A 149 -15.61 8.96 -17.69
C ASN A 149 -14.08 9.00 -17.82
N ASP A 150 -13.52 9.96 -17.07
CA ASP A 150 -12.23 10.00 -16.36
C ASP A 150 -12.57 10.44 -14.90
N LYS A 151 -13.75 9.98 -14.43
CA LYS A 151 -14.88 10.82 -13.97
C LYS A 151 -14.83 11.35 -12.54
N ALA A 152 -14.11 10.64 -11.69
CA ALA A 152 -14.17 10.86 -10.24
C ALA A 152 -13.02 11.74 -9.76
N TYR A 153 -11.84 11.58 -10.38
CA TYR A 153 -10.63 12.32 -10.04
C TYR A 153 -9.74 12.51 -11.29
N PRO A 154 -10.11 13.40 -12.22
CA PRO A 154 -9.31 13.67 -13.41
C PRO A 154 -7.91 14.18 -13.02
N GLY A 155 -6.88 13.72 -13.72
CA GLY A 155 -5.51 14.18 -13.52
C GLY A 155 -4.77 13.61 -12.30
N LYS A 156 -5.32 12.66 -11.55
CA LYS A 156 -4.58 12.00 -10.44
C LYS A 156 -3.61 10.91 -10.89
N ARG A 157 -3.63 10.52 -12.17
CA ARG A 157 -2.58 9.67 -12.73
C ARG A 157 -1.27 10.45 -12.86
N TRP A 158 -0.17 9.75 -12.60
CA TRP A 158 1.16 10.21 -13.01
C TRP A 158 1.34 9.99 -14.51
N TYR A 159 1.72 11.04 -15.25
CA TYR A 159 1.74 11.04 -16.72
C TYR A 159 3.16 11.17 -17.32
N LYS A 160 4.15 11.53 -16.51
CA LYS A 160 5.58 11.68 -16.91
C LYS A 160 6.50 10.76 -16.10
N GLY A 161 5.94 9.69 -15.53
CA GLY A 161 6.56 8.94 -14.44
C GLY A 161 6.28 9.57 -13.07
N VAL A 162 6.59 8.82 -12.01
CA VAL A 162 6.48 9.23 -10.62
C VAL A 162 7.84 9.76 -10.18
N TYR A 163 8.02 11.09 -10.19
CA TYR A 163 9.26 11.66 -9.69
C TYR A 163 9.31 11.62 -8.18
N TYR A 164 10.48 11.41 -7.59
CA TYR A 164 10.66 11.43 -6.15
C TYR A 164 12.01 11.99 -5.73
N PHE A 165 12.12 12.42 -4.48
CA PHE A 165 13.40 12.70 -3.84
C PHE A 165 13.34 12.42 -2.34
N PHE A 166 14.50 12.09 -1.77
CA PHE A 166 14.64 11.90 -0.33
C PHE A 166 14.88 13.23 0.38
N ASP A 167 14.11 13.47 1.44
CA ASP A 167 14.39 14.53 2.39
C ASP A 167 15.62 14.20 3.25
N GLY A 168 16.23 15.22 3.86
CA GLY A 168 17.35 15.01 4.76
C GLY A 168 17.02 14.19 6.02
N SER A 169 15.74 13.98 6.35
CA SER A 169 15.35 13.06 7.42
C SER A 169 15.26 11.59 7.00
N ALA A 170 15.27 11.26 5.71
CA ALA A 170 15.18 9.87 5.25
C ALA A 170 16.47 9.10 5.59
N SER A 171 16.39 8.15 6.51
CA SER A 171 17.50 7.26 6.87
C SER A 171 17.95 6.41 5.68
N THR A 172 19.16 5.85 5.74
CA THR A 172 19.66 4.91 4.72
C THR A 172 18.71 3.72 4.53
N GLN A 173 18.11 3.23 5.62
CA GLN A 173 17.13 2.16 5.60
C GLN A 173 15.87 2.56 4.82
N VAL A 174 15.31 3.73 5.11
CA VAL A 174 14.14 4.28 4.39
C VAL A 174 14.44 4.45 2.90
N GLN A 175 15.62 4.95 2.56
CA GLN A 175 16.05 5.07 1.16
C GLN A 175 16.16 3.71 0.47
N SER A 176 16.69 2.70 1.16
CA SER A 176 16.81 1.32 0.68
C SER A 176 15.44 0.70 0.41
N VAL A 177 14.55 0.66 1.40
CA VAL A 177 13.25 0.00 1.26
C VAL A 177 12.33 0.71 0.27
N PHE A 178 12.36 2.05 0.21
CA PHE A 178 11.62 2.81 -0.80
C PHE A 178 12.10 2.47 -2.22
N THR A 179 13.42 2.44 -2.43
CA THR A 179 13.99 2.15 -3.76
C THR A 179 13.65 0.72 -4.20
N LYS A 180 13.74 -0.26 -3.29
CA LYS A 180 13.37 -1.65 -3.57
C LYS A 180 11.88 -1.81 -3.86
N ALA A 181 11.01 -1.16 -3.09
CA ALA A 181 9.58 -1.14 -3.32
C ALA A 181 9.22 -0.51 -4.68
N ALA A 182 9.85 0.61 -5.04
CA ALA A 182 9.70 1.24 -6.34
C ALA A 182 10.13 0.29 -7.48
N GLN A 183 11.24 -0.44 -7.30
CA GLN A 183 11.69 -1.44 -8.26
C GLN A 183 10.70 -2.60 -8.43
N GLN A 184 10.05 -3.07 -7.36
CA GLN A 184 9.03 -4.12 -7.45
C GLN A 184 7.82 -3.65 -8.28
N TRP A 185 7.34 -2.41 -8.05
CA TRP A 185 6.29 -1.83 -8.89
C TRP A 185 6.74 -1.64 -10.34
N MET A 186 7.98 -1.19 -10.58
CA MET A 186 8.51 -1.01 -11.93
C MET A 186 8.60 -2.34 -12.69
N ALA A 187 9.03 -3.42 -12.05
CA ALA A 187 9.31 -4.69 -12.75
C ALA A 187 8.12 -5.22 -13.57
N ASP A 188 6.90 -5.08 -13.02
CA ASP A 188 5.69 -5.68 -13.58
C ASP A 188 4.62 -4.65 -13.99
N THR A 189 4.97 -3.36 -13.99
CA THR A 189 4.11 -2.28 -14.50
C THR A 189 4.86 -1.38 -15.47
N CYS A 190 4.13 -0.52 -16.17
CA CYS A 190 4.73 0.49 -17.03
C CYS A 190 5.10 1.80 -16.32
N ILE A 191 4.92 1.88 -14.99
CA ILE A 191 5.19 3.08 -14.20
C ILE A 191 6.68 3.18 -13.94
N ASP A 192 7.27 4.34 -14.23
CA ASP A 192 8.67 4.66 -13.88
C ASP A 192 8.73 5.51 -12.61
N PHE A 193 9.53 5.09 -11.63
CA PHE A 193 9.91 5.92 -10.49
C PHE A 193 11.25 6.58 -10.75
N ILE A 194 11.30 7.91 -10.74
CA ILE A 194 12.44 8.67 -11.26
C ILE A 194 12.96 9.64 -10.19
N PRO A 195 14.24 9.53 -9.76
CA PRO A 195 14.79 10.46 -8.79
C PRO A 195 14.93 11.86 -9.40
N SER A 196 14.25 12.85 -8.83
CA SER A 196 14.38 14.26 -9.20
C SER A 196 13.88 15.18 -8.09
N ARG A 197 14.74 16.12 -7.67
CA ARG A 197 14.39 17.17 -6.70
C ARG A 197 13.81 18.43 -7.36
N THR A 198 13.92 18.55 -8.68
CA THR A 198 13.50 19.74 -9.44
C THR A 198 12.27 19.51 -10.29
N ALA A 199 11.75 18.27 -10.32
CA ALA A 199 10.49 17.96 -10.99
C ALA A 199 9.32 18.74 -10.37
N GLU A 200 8.47 19.29 -11.24
CA GLU A 200 7.28 20.06 -10.85
C GLU A 200 6.36 19.24 -9.94
N ASP A 201 5.99 18.04 -10.39
CA ASP A 201 5.24 17.07 -9.61
C ASP A 201 6.21 16.02 -9.07
N SER A 202 6.26 15.83 -7.75
CA SER A 202 7.19 14.88 -7.13
C SER A 202 6.72 14.37 -5.77
N ILE A 203 7.18 13.19 -5.38
CA ILE A 203 7.04 12.65 -4.02
C ILE A 203 8.27 13.03 -3.20
N ARG A 204 8.08 13.76 -2.10
CA ARG A 204 9.08 13.95 -1.05
C ARG A 204 8.96 12.82 -0.03
N VAL A 205 9.94 11.93 -0.03
CA VAL A 205 10.02 10.82 0.93
C VAL A 205 10.76 11.29 2.18
N TYR A 206 10.14 11.19 3.34
CA TYR A 206 10.71 11.68 4.61
C TYR A 206 10.23 10.85 5.80
N MET A 207 10.95 10.95 6.91
CA MET A 207 10.54 10.34 8.18
C MET A 207 9.73 11.33 9.00
N GLU A 208 8.41 11.13 9.07
CA GLU A 208 7.51 11.75 10.06
C GLU A 208 7.00 10.69 11.04
N ASP A 209 5.97 11.01 11.83
CA ASP A 209 5.28 10.05 12.68
C ASP A 209 4.40 9.14 11.81
N GLY A 210 4.68 7.84 11.78
CA GLY A 210 3.87 6.84 11.08
C GLY A 210 4.15 6.70 9.58
N CYS A 211 3.42 5.79 8.95
CA CYS A 211 3.49 5.43 7.53
C CYS A 211 2.23 5.99 6.85
N TRP A 212 2.38 6.86 5.86
CA TRP A 212 1.20 7.38 5.16
C TRP A 212 1.56 8.05 3.84
N SER A 213 0.57 8.15 2.97
CA SER A 213 0.70 8.74 1.64
C SER A 213 -0.58 9.43 1.19
N PHE A 214 -0.45 10.26 0.16
CA PHE A 214 -1.62 10.77 -0.57
C PHE A 214 -2.04 9.75 -1.63
N VAL A 215 -3.34 9.71 -1.95
CA VAL A 215 -3.84 8.80 -2.99
C VAL A 215 -3.78 9.47 -4.36
N GLY A 216 -2.88 8.98 -5.22
CA GLY A 216 -2.62 9.50 -6.55
C GLY A 216 -1.79 10.80 -6.57
N ARG A 217 -1.64 11.37 -7.77
CA ARG A 217 -0.93 12.64 -8.02
C ARG A 217 -1.80 13.84 -7.64
N LEU A 218 -1.30 14.69 -6.75
CA LEU A 218 -1.98 15.94 -6.37
C LEU A 218 -1.61 17.15 -7.25
N GLY A 219 -0.43 17.10 -7.88
CA GLY A 219 0.21 18.25 -8.48
C GLY A 219 1.16 18.94 -7.49
N GLY A 220 2.31 19.42 -7.98
CA GLY A 220 3.39 19.91 -7.12
C GLY A 220 4.10 18.79 -6.34
N THR A 221 4.94 19.17 -5.39
CA THR A 221 5.53 18.21 -4.44
C THR A 221 4.51 17.76 -3.40
N GLN A 222 4.29 16.45 -3.29
CA GLN A 222 3.49 15.81 -2.24
C GLN A 222 4.37 14.96 -1.31
N ASN A 223 3.98 14.86 -0.05
CA ASN A 223 4.73 14.12 0.97
C ASN A 223 4.32 12.65 1.01
N LEU A 224 5.28 11.77 1.33
CA LEU A 224 5.06 10.37 1.71
C LEU A 224 5.92 10.10 2.94
N SER A 225 5.30 9.66 4.04
CA SER A 225 5.98 9.37 5.29
C SER A 225 6.32 7.90 5.39
N LEU A 226 7.60 7.62 5.66
CA LEU A 226 8.06 6.33 6.16
C LEU A 226 8.75 6.59 7.50
N GLY A 227 7.96 6.68 8.56
CA GLY A 227 8.42 6.91 9.91
C GLY A 227 9.09 5.70 10.56
N VAL A 228 9.33 5.81 11.86
CA VAL A 228 9.83 4.69 12.68
C VAL A 228 8.81 3.55 12.68
N GLY A 229 9.25 2.34 12.37
CA GLY A 229 8.42 1.14 12.21
C GLY A 229 8.00 0.88 10.76
N CYS A 230 8.18 1.84 9.85
CA CYS A 230 7.79 1.74 8.45
C CYS A 230 8.90 1.21 7.53
N GLU A 231 10.06 0.85 8.09
CA GLU A 231 11.28 0.52 7.34
C GLU A 231 11.30 -0.92 6.77
N SER A 232 10.18 -1.34 6.16
CA SER A 232 10.06 -2.60 5.42
C SER A 232 9.72 -2.35 3.95
N ILE A 233 10.09 -3.28 3.06
CA ILE A 233 9.74 -3.15 1.64
C ILE A 233 8.23 -3.22 1.44
N GLY A 234 7.52 -4.08 2.18
CA GLY A 234 6.07 -4.21 2.11
C GLY A 234 5.37 -2.90 2.45
N THR A 235 5.76 -2.27 3.56
CA THR A 235 5.21 -0.96 3.96
C THR A 235 5.51 0.12 2.92
N ALA A 236 6.75 0.23 2.45
CA ALA A 236 7.09 1.20 1.42
C ALA A 236 6.33 0.95 0.10
N ALA A 237 6.12 -0.31 -0.28
CA ALA A 237 5.34 -0.68 -1.46
C ALA A 237 3.86 -0.33 -1.31
N HIS A 238 3.30 -0.46 -0.11
CA HIS A 238 1.93 -0.08 0.22
C HIS A 238 1.72 1.42 0.06
N GLU A 239 2.59 2.23 0.67
CA GLU A 239 2.53 3.70 0.57
C GLU A 239 2.75 4.21 -0.86
N LEU A 240 3.60 3.51 -1.62
CA LEU A 240 3.74 3.73 -3.06
C LEU A 240 2.47 3.35 -3.82
N GLY A 241 1.79 2.26 -3.42
CA GLY A 241 0.48 1.85 -3.93
C GLY A 241 -0.56 2.96 -3.81
N HIS A 242 -0.65 3.61 -2.65
CA HIS A 242 -1.46 4.82 -2.48
C HIS A 242 -1.01 5.93 -3.42
N ALA A 243 0.29 6.25 -3.46
CA ALA A 243 0.81 7.34 -4.28
C ALA A 243 0.52 7.16 -5.77
N ILE A 244 0.45 5.91 -6.26
CA ILE A 244 0.09 5.60 -7.65
C ILE A 244 -1.42 5.42 -7.86
N GLY A 245 -2.25 5.50 -6.81
CA GLY A 245 -3.70 5.68 -6.90
C GLY A 245 -4.55 4.53 -6.37
N LEU A 246 -3.99 3.60 -5.59
CA LEU A 246 -4.76 2.54 -4.94
C LEU A 246 -5.36 3.05 -3.63
N PHE A 247 -6.63 2.72 -3.42
CA PHE A 247 -7.27 2.72 -2.10
C PHE A 247 -7.14 1.33 -1.48
N HIS A 248 -7.55 1.20 -0.23
CA HIS A 248 -7.60 -0.10 0.41
C HIS A 248 -8.56 -1.08 -0.25
N THR A 249 -8.17 -2.35 -0.27
CA THR A 249 -8.98 -3.43 -0.85
C THR A 249 -10.21 -3.73 0.02
N HIS A 250 -10.09 -3.64 1.35
CA HIS A 250 -11.24 -3.82 2.26
C HIS A 250 -12.25 -2.67 2.22
N SER A 251 -11.97 -1.60 1.48
CA SER A 251 -12.92 -0.51 1.28
C SER A 251 -13.60 -0.55 -0.08
N ARG A 252 -13.29 -1.52 -0.95
CA ARG A 252 -14.00 -1.69 -2.23
C ARG A 252 -15.51 -1.72 -2.03
N HIS A 253 -16.24 -1.09 -2.95
CA HIS A 253 -17.70 -1.00 -2.91
C HIS A 253 -18.41 -2.37 -2.93
N ASP A 254 -17.74 -3.43 -3.39
CA ASP A 254 -18.22 -4.80 -3.49
C ASP A 254 -17.68 -5.73 -2.39
N ARG A 255 -16.92 -5.23 -1.40
CA ARG A 255 -16.22 -6.09 -0.42
C ARG A 255 -17.15 -7.07 0.30
N ASP A 256 -18.40 -6.68 0.55
CA ASP A 256 -19.31 -7.44 1.43
C ASP A 256 -19.78 -8.75 0.75
N LEU A 257 -19.41 -8.96 -0.52
CA LEU A 257 -19.50 -10.22 -1.24
C LEU A 257 -18.37 -11.20 -0.89
N PHE A 258 -17.30 -10.73 -0.25
CA PHE A 258 -16.05 -11.48 -0.01
C PHE A 258 -15.68 -11.55 1.47
N ILE A 259 -15.87 -10.47 2.23
CA ILE A 259 -15.61 -10.45 3.67
C ILE A 259 -16.84 -10.02 4.46
N THR A 260 -16.84 -10.33 5.75
CA THR A 260 -17.80 -9.81 6.72
C THR A 260 -17.06 -8.99 7.75
N VAL A 261 -17.45 -7.73 7.91
CA VAL A 261 -16.93 -6.83 8.94
C VAL A 261 -17.79 -6.95 10.21
N ASP A 262 -17.18 -7.35 11.33
CA ASP A 262 -17.85 -7.39 12.63
C ASP A 262 -17.55 -6.11 13.42
N LYS A 263 -18.47 -5.13 13.31
CA LYS A 263 -18.34 -3.86 14.01
C LYS A 263 -18.27 -3.97 15.53
N ASN A 264 -18.72 -5.07 16.13
CA ASN A 264 -18.65 -5.25 17.58
C ASN A 264 -17.22 -5.54 18.06
N ASN A 265 -16.36 -6.01 17.15
CA ASN A 265 -14.95 -6.24 17.43
C ASN A 265 -14.07 -5.05 17.04
N ILE A 266 -14.62 -3.99 16.43
CA ILE A 266 -13.85 -2.81 16.00
C ILE A 266 -13.87 -1.75 17.11
N LYS A 267 -12.73 -1.10 17.37
CA LYS A 267 -12.65 0.06 18.28
C LYS A 267 -13.72 1.11 17.90
N PRO A 268 -14.56 1.60 18.83
CA PRO A 268 -15.67 2.50 18.50
C PRO A 268 -15.28 3.76 17.71
N ASP A 269 -14.10 4.32 17.97
CA ASP A 269 -13.58 5.52 17.30
C ASP A 269 -12.88 5.25 15.96
N TRP A 270 -12.93 3.99 15.49
CA TRP A 270 -12.32 3.51 14.25
C TRP A 270 -13.33 2.93 13.26
N LEU A 271 -14.62 2.98 13.57
CA LEU A 271 -15.66 2.43 12.70
C LEU A 271 -15.72 3.11 11.32
N ASP A 272 -15.40 4.40 11.24
CA ASP A 272 -15.32 5.14 9.98
C ASP A 272 -14.18 4.67 9.07
N GLN A 273 -13.18 3.99 9.62
CA GLN A 273 -12.02 3.45 8.90
C GLN A 273 -12.38 2.20 8.08
N PHE A 274 -13.58 1.63 8.31
CA PHE A 274 -14.16 0.51 7.57
C PHE A 274 -15.29 0.96 6.64
N MET A 275 -15.36 2.25 6.29
CA MET A 275 -16.31 2.71 5.28
C MET A 275 -15.98 2.15 3.90
N LEU A 276 -17.03 1.84 3.15
CA LEU A 276 -16.93 1.49 1.74
C LEU A 276 -16.68 2.77 0.92
N GLU A 277 -15.78 2.66 -0.04
CA GLU A 277 -15.75 3.51 -1.21
C GLU A 277 -17.03 3.32 -2.04
N SER A 278 -17.36 4.30 -2.87
CA SER A 278 -18.51 4.20 -3.75
C SER A 278 -18.09 3.69 -5.15
N PRO A 279 -19.00 3.10 -5.93
CA PRO A 279 -18.73 2.78 -7.34
C PRO A 279 -18.38 4.03 -8.19
N ARG A 280 -18.58 5.24 -7.64
CA ARG A 280 -18.16 6.49 -8.27
C ARG A 280 -16.68 6.77 -8.03
N THR A 281 -16.19 6.58 -6.81
CA THR A 281 -14.79 6.88 -6.43
C THR A 281 -13.85 5.71 -6.64
N ASN A 282 -14.39 4.50 -6.69
CA ASN A 282 -13.64 3.25 -6.75
C ASN A 282 -14.10 2.40 -7.93
N ASN A 283 -13.19 2.15 -8.87
CA ASN A 283 -13.38 1.28 -10.01
C ASN A 283 -12.50 0.04 -9.84
N ASN A 284 -13.13 -1.14 -9.82
CA ASN A 284 -12.43 -2.41 -9.66
C ASN A 284 -11.88 -2.96 -10.99
N TYR A 285 -12.10 -2.27 -12.11
CA TYR A 285 -11.66 -2.65 -13.46
C TYR A 285 -12.10 -4.06 -13.87
N ASN A 286 -13.23 -4.55 -13.37
CA ASN A 286 -13.67 -5.94 -13.54
C ASN A 286 -12.60 -6.97 -13.09
N ILE A 287 -11.92 -6.68 -11.98
CA ILE A 287 -11.01 -7.58 -11.28
C ILE A 287 -11.72 -8.04 -10.01
N THR A 288 -11.64 -9.33 -9.72
CA THR A 288 -12.20 -9.91 -8.49
C THR A 288 -11.49 -9.38 -7.23
N TYR A 289 -11.99 -9.75 -6.06
CA TYR A 289 -11.40 -9.39 -4.78
C TYR A 289 -10.16 -10.23 -4.50
N ASP A 290 -9.08 -9.57 -4.06
CA ASP A 290 -7.85 -10.24 -3.66
C ASP A 290 -7.70 -10.16 -2.14
N TYR A 291 -7.90 -11.29 -1.46
CA TYR A 291 -7.67 -11.37 -0.01
C TYR A 291 -6.20 -11.07 0.35
N GLY A 292 -5.27 -11.37 -0.56
CA GLY A 292 -3.82 -11.20 -0.37
C GLY A 292 -3.26 -9.93 -1.00
N SER A 293 -4.12 -8.98 -1.36
CA SER A 293 -3.69 -7.65 -1.83
C SER A 293 -2.83 -6.97 -0.78
N LEU A 294 -1.78 -6.29 -1.23
CA LEU A 294 -0.94 -5.42 -0.41
C LEU A 294 -1.73 -4.31 0.27
N MET A 295 -2.83 -3.90 -0.36
CA MET A 295 -3.71 -2.83 0.11
C MET A 295 -4.84 -3.35 1.00
N HIS A 296 -4.81 -4.61 1.43
CA HIS A 296 -5.84 -5.16 2.32
C HIS A 296 -5.38 -5.11 3.77
N TYR A 297 -6.20 -4.53 4.67
CA TYR A 297 -5.99 -4.61 6.11
C TYR A 297 -5.90 -6.05 6.64
N GLY A 298 -5.18 -6.26 7.74
CA GLY A 298 -5.16 -7.55 8.44
C GLY A 298 -6.52 -7.92 9.06
N ALA A 299 -6.77 -9.22 9.28
CA ALA A 299 -8.06 -9.71 9.79
C ALA A 299 -8.44 -9.18 11.19
N THR A 300 -7.45 -8.73 11.97
CA THR A 300 -7.60 -8.19 13.33
C THR A 300 -7.38 -6.68 13.41
N SER A 301 -7.20 -6.00 12.27
CA SER A 301 -6.90 -4.56 12.25
C SER A 301 -7.98 -3.79 13.01
N SER A 302 -7.53 -2.84 13.84
CA SER A 302 -8.40 -2.00 14.70
C SER A 302 -9.29 -2.76 15.69
N SER A 303 -8.91 -3.98 16.09
CA SER A 303 -9.68 -4.76 17.06
C SER A 303 -9.76 -4.09 18.44
N VAL A 304 -10.90 -4.22 19.13
CA VAL A 304 -11.10 -3.83 20.53
C VAL A 304 -10.21 -4.63 21.48
N ASP A 305 -10.07 -5.94 21.20
CA ASP A 305 -9.31 -6.88 22.03
C ASP A 305 -8.26 -7.57 21.18
N LYS A 306 -7.06 -7.79 21.73
CA LYS A 306 -5.95 -8.42 21.00
C LYS A 306 -6.39 -9.75 20.37
N GLY A 307 -6.25 -9.84 19.05
CA GLY A 307 -6.49 -11.04 18.25
C GLY A 307 -7.96 -11.42 18.02
N ARG A 308 -8.94 -10.54 18.27
CA ARG A 308 -10.29 -10.74 17.75
C ARG A 308 -10.37 -10.32 16.27
N LEU A 309 -11.03 -11.14 15.46
CA LEU A 309 -11.24 -10.85 14.05
C LEU A 309 -12.25 -9.72 13.88
N THR A 310 -11.83 -8.63 13.24
CA THR A 310 -12.69 -7.53 12.82
C THR A 310 -13.23 -7.76 11.41
N MET A 311 -12.47 -8.48 10.58
CA MET A 311 -12.85 -8.89 9.23
C MET A 311 -12.69 -10.39 9.08
N VAL A 312 -13.73 -11.04 8.54
CA VAL A 312 -13.77 -12.49 8.36
C VAL A 312 -14.07 -12.80 6.89
N PRO A 313 -13.16 -13.46 6.16
CA PRO A 313 -13.41 -13.84 4.77
C PRO A 313 -14.51 -14.89 4.65
N ASN A 314 -15.20 -14.91 3.51
CA ASN A 314 -16.26 -15.86 3.21
C ASN A 314 -15.72 -17.29 3.13
N ASP A 315 -14.50 -17.45 2.62
CA ASP A 315 -13.69 -18.64 2.85
C ASP A 315 -12.71 -18.36 3.99
N ILE A 316 -12.97 -19.00 5.15
CA ILE A 316 -12.24 -18.76 6.41
C ILE A 316 -10.74 -19.08 6.30
N GLN A 317 -10.32 -19.87 5.30
CA GLN A 317 -8.92 -20.23 5.08
C GLN A 317 -8.08 -19.01 4.67
N TYR A 318 -8.70 -17.97 4.12
CA TYR A 318 -8.01 -16.73 3.75
C TYR A 318 -7.80 -15.77 4.93
N THR A 319 -8.17 -16.14 6.16
CA THR A 319 -8.07 -15.24 7.32
C THR A 319 -6.63 -14.73 7.51
N GLU A 320 -5.64 -15.62 7.39
CA GLU A 320 -4.21 -15.28 7.50
C GLU A 320 -3.61 -14.74 6.18
N THR A 321 -4.41 -14.68 5.11
CA THR A 321 -4.00 -14.05 3.85
C THR A 321 -4.24 -12.52 3.88
N LEU A 322 -5.21 -12.07 4.68
CA LEU A 322 -5.50 -10.65 4.87
C LEU A 322 -4.31 -9.94 5.53
N GLY A 323 -3.94 -8.74 5.07
CA GLY A 323 -2.76 -8.04 5.59
C GLY A 323 -1.44 -8.49 4.96
N SER A 324 -1.48 -9.11 3.78
CA SER A 324 -0.29 -9.57 3.05
C SER A 324 0.72 -8.44 2.83
N PRO A 325 2.02 -8.64 3.12
CA PRO A 325 3.05 -7.62 2.90
C PRO A 325 3.59 -7.61 1.46
N PHE A 326 2.92 -8.29 0.53
CA PHE A 326 3.37 -8.50 -0.84
C PHE A 326 2.47 -7.80 -1.84
N ILE A 327 3.04 -7.16 -2.87
CA ILE A 327 2.27 -6.72 -4.03
C ILE A 327 1.56 -7.94 -4.64
N GLY A 328 0.23 -7.94 -4.56
CA GLY A 328 -0.62 -9.01 -5.07
C GLY A 328 -0.67 -9.00 -6.60
N TYR A 329 -0.98 -10.17 -7.17
CA TYR A 329 -1.15 -10.28 -8.63
C TYR A 329 -2.25 -9.34 -9.14
N TYR A 330 -3.35 -9.22 -8.40
CA TYR A 330 -4.43 -8.32 -8.78
C TYR A 330 -4.12 -6.85 -8.50
N ASP A 331 -3.20 -6.53 -7.59
CA ASP A 331 -2.68 -5.16 -7.44
C ASP A 331 -1.93 -4.74 -8.71
N LEU A 332 -1.05 -5.61 -9.22
CA LEU A 332 -0.32 -5.38 -10.48
C LEU A 332 -1.28 -5.26 -11.67
N LEU A 333 -2.24 -6.18 -11.80
CA LEU A 333 -3.21 -6.13 -12.90
C LEU A 333 -4.06 -4.85 -12.84
N MET A 334 -4.48 -4.43 -11.65
CA MET A 334 -5.27 -3.21 -11.46
C MET A 334 -4.47 -1.97 -11.87
N ILE A 335 -3.22 -1.85 -11.45
CA ILE A 335 -2.34 -0.75 -11.86
C ILE A 335 -2.07 -0.76 -13.36
N ASN A 336 -1.84 -1.94 -13.94
CA ASN A 336 -1.62 -2.05 -15.38
C ASN A 336 -2.87 -1.64 -16.19
N ARG A 337 -4.07 -1.97 -15.73
CA ARG A 337 -5.33 -1.47 -16.34
C ARG A 337 -5.53 0.02 -16.09
N TYR A 338 -5.22 0.50 -14.89
CA TYR A 338 -5.40 1.91 -14.54
C TYR A 338 -4.47 2.83 -15.34
N TYR A 339 -3.21 2.46 -15.55
CA TYR A 339 -2.24 3.25 -16.32
C TYR A 339 -2.19 2.89 -17.80
N ASN A 340 -3.14 2.09 -18.31
CA ASN A 340 -3.17 1.58 -19.68
C ASN A 340 -1.85 0.90 -20.11
N CYS A 341 -1.16 0.28 -19.15
CA CYS A 341 0.09 -0.43 -19.42
C CYS A 341 -0.14 -1.67 -20.31
N THR A 342 -1.31 -2.29 -20.22
CA THR A 342 -1.67 -3.47 -21.03
C THR A 342 -1.63 -3.18 -22.53
N ASP A 343 -1.84 -1.92 -22.94
CA ASP A 343 -1.83 -1.54 -24.35
C ASP A 343 -0.41 -1.49 -24.94
N LYS A 344 0.64 -1.45 -24.10
CA LYS A 344 2.04 -1.41 -24.57
C LYS A 344 2.46 -2.64 -25.36
N CYS A 345 1.83 -3.79 -25.09
CA CYS A 345 2.11 -5.05 -25.76
C CYS A 345 1.06 -5.45 -26.79
N LYS A 346 0.16 -4.53 -27.17
CA LYS A 346 -0.95 -4.81 -28.08
C LYS A 346 -0.46 -5.35 -29.43
N GLY A 347 -0.93 -6.53 -29.82
CA GLY A 347 -0.54 -7.23 -31.05
C GLY A 347 0.80 -7.96 -30.98
N LYS A 348 1.44 -7.99 -29.81
CA LYS A 348 2.73 -8.66 -29.55
C LYS A 348 2.70 -9.45 -28.24
N GLU A 349 1.52 -9.74 -27.73
CA GLU A 349 1.34 -10.39 -26.44
C GLU A 349 1.88 -11.83 -26.48
N PRO A 350 2.62 -12.26 -25.45
CA PRO A 350 3.01 -13.65 -25.32
C PRO A 350 1.79 -14.51 -24.95
N LYS A 351 1.85 -15.81 -25.28
CA LYS A 351 0.82 -16.78 -24.87
C LYS A 351 0.99 -17.15 -23.40
N CYS A 352 0.56 -16.26 -22.51
CA CYS A 352 0.61 -16.47 -21.08
C CYS A 352 -0.28 -17.66 -20.66
N GLN A 353 0.26 -18.51 -19.79
CA GLN A 353 -0.45 -19.61 -19.13
C GLN A 353 -0.95 -19.17 -17.76
N ASN A 354 -1.78 -20.03 -17.14
CA ASN A 354 -2.27 -19.84 -15.76
C ASN A 354 -2.86 -18.44 -15.50
N ASN A 355 -3.54 -17.88 -16.51
CA ASN A 355 -4.15 -16.54 -16.47
C ASN A 355 -3.18 -15.36 -16.28
N GLY A 356 -1.87 -15.53 -16.55
CA GLY A 356 -0.93 -14.42 -16.59
C GLY A 356 -1.24 -13.39 -17.69
N PHE A 357 -0.69 -12.18 -17.59
CA PHE A 357 -0.83 -11.12 -18.59
C PHE A 357 0.52 -10.64 -19.12
N ALA A 358 0.55 -10.03 -20.30
CA ALA A 358 1.79 -9.56 -20.93
C ALA A 358 2.51 -8.54 -20.03
N ASN A 359 3.82 -8.73 -19.78
CA ASN A 359 4.60 -7.75 -19.05
C ASN A 359 4.80 -6.49 -19.92
N PRO A 360 4.38 -5.31 -19.47
CA PRO A 360 4.36 -4.10 -20.29
C PRO A 360 5.75 -3.53 -20.63
N ARG A 361 6.80 -4.03 -19.95
CA ARG A 361 8.21 -3.68 -20.23
C ARG A 361 8.90 -4.72 -21.11
N ASN A 362 8.35 -5.92 -21.21
CA ASN A 362 8.88 -6.99 -22.03
C ASN A 362 7.74 -7.87 -22.57
N CYS A 363 7.28 -7.55 -23.79
CA CYS A 363 6.20 -8.27 -24.46
C CYS A 363 6.52 -9.72 -24.87
N LYS A 364 7.69 -10.25 -24.48
CA LYS A 364 8.00 -11.69 -24.62
C LYS A 364 7.76 -12.47 -23.32
N LYS A 365 7.48 -11.76 -22.23
CA LYS A 365 7.26 -12.34 -20.89
C LYS A 365 5.89 -12.00 -20.34
N CYS A 366 5.45 -12.81 -19.39
CA CYS A 366 4.21 -12.63 -18.66
C CYS A 366 4.48 -12.18 -17.21
N VAL A 367 3.58 -11.37 -16.67
CA VAL A 367 3.40 -11.19 -15.23
C VAL A 367 2.53 -12.34 -14.75
N CYS A 368 3.02 -13.08 -13.75
CA CYS A 368 2.44 -14.34 -13.33
C CYS A 368 1.68 -14.21 -12.01
N PRO A 369 0.54 -14.93 -11.84
CA PRO A 369 -0.07 -15.08 -10.53
C PRO A 369 0.90 -15.71 -9.54
N SER A 370 0.76 -15.35 -8.26
CA SER A 370 1.55 -15.91 -7.17
C SER A 370 1.56 -17.45 -7.22
N GLY A 371 2.74 -18.03 -7.09
CA GLY A 371 2.94 -19.48 -7.23
C GLY A 371 3.27 -19.95 -8.65
N TYR A 372 3.20 -19.09 -9.67
CA TYR A 372 3.62 -19.38 -11.04
C TYR A 372 4.77 -18.48 -11.50
N GLY A 373 5.59 -18.96 -12.42
CA GLY A 373 6.77 -18.29 -12.97
C GLY A 373 7.19 -18.89 -14.32
N GLY A 374 8.41 -18.58 -14.76
CA GLY A 374 8.81 -18.78 -16.15
C GLY A 374 8.37 -17.62 -17.04
N ASP A 375 8.85 -17.57 -18.28
CA ASP A 375 8.55 -16.45 -19.18
C ASP A 375 7.07 -16.41 -19.59
N LEU A 376 6.36 -17.55 -19.56
CA LEU A 376 4.96 -17.67 -19.93
C LEU A 376 4.07 -18.10 -18.76
N CYS A 377 4.55 -18.01 -17.51
CA CYS A 377 3.86 -18.51 -16.32
C CYS A 377 3.61 -20.02 -16.32
N GLU A 378 4.44 -20.78 -17.03
CA GLU A 378 4.30 -22.22 -17.26
C GLU A 378 5.04 -23.09 -16.24
N LYS A 379 5.82 -22.47 -15.35
CA LYS A 379 6.70 -23.16 -14.39
C LYS A 379 6.41 -22.71 -12.97
N ARG A 380 6.91 -23.48 -12.01
CA ARG A 380 7.02 -23.04 -10.61
C ARG A 380 8.09 -21.95 -10.52
N PRO A 381 7.90 -20.90 -9.70
CA PRO A 381 8.93 -19.90 -9.47
C PRO A 381 10.26 -20.54 -9.04
N THR A 382 11.36 -19.96 -9.48
CA THR A 382 12.70 -20.36 -9.04
C THR A 382 12.89 -20.07 -7.56
N GLY A 383 13.69 -20.87 -6.86
CA GLY A 383 13.96 -20.73 -5.43
C GLY A 383 13.56 -21.97 -4.64
N CYS A 384 13.37 -21.81 -3.33
CA CYS A 384 12.94 -22.89 -2.45
C CYS A 384 11.52 -23.38 -2.75
N GLY A 385 11.22 -24.57 -2.24
CA GLY A 385 9.99 -25.31 -2.47
C GLY A 385 10.11 -26.38 -3.54
N GLY A 386 9.00 -27.03 -3.84
CA GLY A 386 9.01 -28.22 -4.71
C GLY A 386 7.65 -28.67 -5.16
N ASP A 387 7.65 -29.71 -5.98
CA ASP A 387 6.44 -30.38 -6.44
C ASP A 387 6.09 -31.50 -5.45
N LEU A 388 4.87 -31.51 -4.96
CA LEU A 388 4.33 -32.49 -4.02
C LEU A 388 3.17 -33.24 -4.69
N GLU A 389 3.07 -34.54 -4.42
CA GLU A 389 1.95 -35.35 -4.87
C GLU A 389 1.02 -35.64 -3.70
N ALA A 390 -0.24 -35.22 -3.83
CA ALA A 390 -1.25 -35.54 -2.84
C ALA A 390 -1.65 -37.02 -2.92
N SER A 391 -2.11 -37.56 -1.81
CA SER A 391 -2.66 -38.91 -1.69
C SER A 391 -4.02 -38.90 -1.01
N SER A 392 -4.74 -40.00 -1.12
CA SER A 392 -5.97 -40.25 -0.36
C SER A 392 -5.72 -40.35 1.15
N THR A 393 -4.47 -40.59 1.58
CA THR A 393 -4.05 -40.56 2.98
C THR A 393 -3.35 -39.26 3.32
N TRP A 394 -3.60 -38.75 4.54
CA TRP A 394 -2.89 -37.59 5.08
C TRP A 394 -1.39 -37.87 5.18
N LYS A 395 -0.60 -36.93 4.67
CA LYS A 395 0.86 -36.95 4.78
C LYS A 395 1.30 -35.69 5.54
N PRO A 396 2.12 -35.82 6.60
CA PRO A 396 2.72 -34.66 7.23
C PRO A 396 3.67 -34.00 6.23
N PHE A 397 3.61 -32.67 6.15
CA PHE A 397 4.54 -31.86 5.40
C PHE A 397 5.30 -30.99 6.39
N GLN A 398 6.62 -31.09 6.36
CA GLN A 398 7.50 -30.25 7.14
C GLN A 398 8.36 -29.44 6.17
N ASP A 399 8.39 -28.14 6.39
CA ASP A 399 9.24 -27.21 5.67
C ASP A 399 10.05 -26.39 6.66
N GLU A 400 11.21 -25.95 6.20
CA GLU A 400 12.01 -24.96 6.89
C GLU A 400 12.17 -23.74 5.99
N THR A 401 11.42 -22.69 6.32
CA THR A 401 11.48 -21.43 5.60
C THR A 401 12.43 -20.47 6.29
N GLY A 402 13.31 -19.83 5.52
CA GLY A 402 14.23 -18.81 6.03
C GLY A 402 15.62 -18.94 5.45
N ASP A 403 16.50 -18.01 5.80
CA ASP A 403 17.92 -18.10 5.48
C ASP A 403 18.70 -18.16 6.79
N ARG A 404 19.19 -19.34 7.15
CA ARG A 404 19.97 -19.55 8.37
C ARG A 404 21.25 -18.70 8.41
N LYS A 405 21.75 -18.25 7.26
CA LYS A 405 22.94 -17.39 7.16
C LYS A 405 22.63 -15.92 7.39
N ALA A 406 21.35 -15.52 7.40
CA ALA A 406 20.94 -14.12 7.54
C ALA A 406 21.07 -13.57 8.97
N GLY A 407 21.46 -14.39 9.95
CA GLY A 407 21.55 -13.99 11.36
C GLY A 407 20.17 -13.73 12.00
N GLY A 408 20.16 -13.09 13.17
CA GLY A 408 18.93 -12.83 13.94
C GLY A 408 18.28 -11.47 13.68
N SER A 409 18.87 -10.63 12.83
CA SER A 409 18.32 -9.31 12.53
C SER A 409 17.17 -9.41 11.52
N PRO A 410 16.04 -8.70 11.76
CA PRO A 410 14.96 -8.62 10.78
C PRO A 410 15.49 -8.12 9.43
N ARG A 411 15.10 -8.79 8.35
CA ARG A 411 15.44 -8.38 6.98
C ARG A 411 14.41 -7.42 6.43
N GLU A 412 14.84 -6.59 5.49
CA GLU A 412 13.97 -5.71 4.71
C GLU A 412 12.99 -6.46 3.80
N ASP A 413 13.36 -7.69 3.39
CA ASP A 413 12.65 -8.51 2.41
C ASP A 413 12.37 -9.93 2.94
N PHE A 414 11.47 -10.62 2.24
CA PHE A 414 11.01 -11.95 2.56
C PHE A 414 11.62 -13.01 1.65
N VAL A 415 11.74 -14.23 2.16
CA VAL A 415 12.00 -15.41 1.33
C VAL A 415 10.68 -16.07 0.99
N LYS A 416 10.43 -16.29 -0.30
CA LYS A 416 9.23 -16.98 -0.80
C LYS A 416 9.60 -18.40 -1.23
N CYS A 417 9.00 -19.40 -0.60
CA CYS A 417 9.05 -20.79 -1.05
C CYS A 417 7.74 -21.17 -1.71
N ASN A 418 7.82 -21.76 -2.91
CA ASN A 418 6.64 -22.08 -3.71
C ASN A 418 6.52 -23.59 -3.85
N TYR A 419 5.36 -24.14 -3.44
CA TYR A 419 5.05 -25.57 -3.54
C TYR A 419 3.89 -25.80 -4.49
N TRP A 420 4.06 -26.74 -5.42
CA TRP A 420 2.99 -27.19 -6.31
C TRP A 420 2.47 -28.52 -5.84
N ILE A 421 1.23 -28.55 -5.35
CA ILE A 421 0.57 -29.79 -4.93
C ILE A 421 -0.25 -30.31 -6.11
N LYS A 422 0.10 -31.49 -6.62
CA LYS A 422 -0.60 -32.16 -7.72
C LYS A 422 -1.58 -33.19 -7.18
N ALA A 423 -2.81 -33.15 -7.70
CA ALA A 423 -3.79 -34.20 -7.46
C ALA A 423 -3.43 -35.45 -8.27
N PRO A 424 -3.69 -36.67 -7.76
CA PRO A 424 -3.68 -37.86 -8.59
C PRO A 424 -4.65 -37.72 -9.77
N LYS A 425 -4.33 -38.36 -10.89
CA LYS A 425 -5.14 -38.27 -12.13
C LYS A 425 -6.61 -38.63 -11.84
N GLY A 426 -7.52 -37.74 -12.23
CA GLY A 426 -8.97 -37.93 -12.05
C GLY A 426 -9.51 -37.55 -10.67
N LEU A 427 -8.66 -37.08 -9.75
CA LEU A 427 -9.08 -36.59 -8.44
C LEU A 427 -8.90 -35.07 -8.33
N LEU A 428 -9.70 -34.45 -7.47
CA LEU A 428 -9.57 -33.04 -7.08
C LEU A 428 -8.94 -32.94 -5.70
N LEU A 429 -8.13 -31.91 -5.48
CA LEU A 429 -7.60 -31.60 -4.16
C LEU A 429 -8.70 -30.96 -3.30
N ALA A 430 -9.06 -31.63 -2.20
CA ALA A 430 -9.73 -30.98 -1.09
C ALA A 430 -8.66 -30.48 -0.12
N THR A 431 -8.36 -29.19 -0.14
CA THR A 431 -7.44 -28.60 0.84
C THR A 431 -8.18 -28.33 2.14
N MET A 432 -7.78 -28.97 3.24
CA MET A 432 -8.08 -28.53 4.61
C MET A 432 -6.76 -28.16 5.29
N PRO A 433 -6.36 -26.88 5.32
CA PRO A 433 -5.12 -26.45 5.93
C PRO A 433 -5.27 -26.47 7.45
N SER A 434 -4.69 -27.49 8.06
CA SER A 434 -4.29 -27.45 9.47
C SER A 434 -2.81 -27.10 9.50
N MET A 435 -2.46 -25.82 9.36
CA MET A 435 -1.07 -25.38 9.46
C MET A 435 -0.75 -25.05 10.92
N THR A 436 -0.03 -25.96 11.59
CA THR A 436 0.54 -25.69 12.92
C THR A 436 1.96 -25.20 12.71
N LEU A 437 2.15 -23.87 12.69
CA LEU A 437 3.49 -23.28 12.74
C LEU A 437 4.03 -23.45 14.16
N ARG A 438 5.13 -24.21 14.32
CA ARG A 438 5.95 -24.20 15.54
C ARG A 438 7.19 -23.36 15.21
N GLU A 439 7.38 -22.25 15.93
CA GLU A 439 8.60 -21.43 15.84
C GLU A 439 9.80 -22.13 16.48
#